data_AF-A0A954QXA2-F1
#
_entry.id   AF-A0A954QXA2-F1
#
_cell.length_a   1.000
_cell.length_b   1.000
_cell.length_c   1.000
_cell.angle_alpha   90.00
_cell.angle_beta   90.00
_cell.angle_gamma   90.00
#
_symmetry.space_group_name_H-M   'P 1'
#
loop_
_entity.id
_entity.type
_entity.pdbx_description
1 polymer ?
#
loop_
_entity_poly.entity_id
_entity_poly.type
_entity_poly.pdbx_seq_one_letter_code
_entity_poly.pdbx_strand_id
1 'polypeptide(L)'
;MSLPNWQDELAGRLLAEGLPLVYVRRTVREMADHYDELLGERIASDEALRTLGEPEVLASSITRDYRHRTWLGRHAWVVFWLLPLPIATFIAYLVYILTIEAVMPCVIWACGVTEESFVLGPLETWKIAIVLVMHLVILALPIAVAVATYRWLAIRLGQPWTRQLPALGLLTFYFAVTMVELTWPAGDSPGNYIIDIGTFDGFVKQPLAQLLQTTFTVLLGAGMVWQAANRRLDRASPEQCDVASH
;
A
#
# COMPACT_ATOMS: atom_id res chain seq x y z
N MET A 1 -10.31 -14.06 -37.76
CA MET A 1 -9.70 -13.22 -36.70
C MET A 1 -8.22 -13.57 -36.70
N SER A 2 -7.30 -12.62 -36.87
CA SER A 2 -5.87 -12.93 -36.89
C SER A 2 -5.35 -13.15 -35.46
N LEU A 3 -4.41 -14.08 -35.30
CA LEU A 3 -3.84 -14.45 -34.00
C LEU A 3 -3.31 -13.26 -33.15
N PRO A 4 -2.65 -12.24 -33.73
CA PRO A 4 -2.18 -11.07 -32.97
C PRO A 4 -3.30 -10.41 -32.16
N ASN A 5 -4.48 -10.24 -32.79
CA ASN A 5 -5.60 -9.57 -32.14
C ASN A 5 -6.15 -10.36 -30.94
N TRP A 6 -6.13 -11.70 -30.98
CA TRP A 6 -6.62 -12.53 -29.88
C TRP A 6 -5.66 -12.47 -28.67
N GLN A 7 -4.35 -12.50 -28.92
CA GLN A 7 -3.33 -12.43 -27.86
C GLN A 7 -3.33 -11.07 -27.18
N ASP A 8 -3.43 -9.99 -27.95
CA ASP A 8 -3.50 -8.62 -27.43
C ASP A 8 -4.79 -8.40 -26.62
N GLU A 9 -5.91 -8.94 -27.08
CA GLU A 9 -7.17 -8.88 -26.34
C GLU A 9 -7.06 -9.64 -24.99
N LEU A 10 -6.50 -10.86 -25.00
CA LEU A 10 -6.27 -11.62 -23.77
C LEU A 10 -5.33 -10.87 -22.82
N ALA A 11 -4.22 -10.33 -23.34
CA ALA A 11 -3.26 -9.55 -22.57
C ALA A 11 -3.92 -8.32 -21.92
N GLY A 12 -4.69 -7.56 -22.70
CA GLY A 12 -5.42 -6.39 -22.24
C GLY A 12 -6.40 -6.73 -21.12
N ARG A 13 -7.15 -7.83 -21.27
CA ARG A 13 -8.10 -8.31 -20.25
C ARG A 13 -7.41 -8.77 -18.97
N LEU A 14 -6.34 -9.55 -19.07
CA LEU A 14 -5.55 -9.98 -17.90
C LEU A 14 -4.94 -8.78 -17.14
N LEU A 15 -4.50 -7.75 -17.86
CA LEU A 15 -4.01 -6.50 -17.26
C LEU A 15 -5.14 -5.69 -16.61
N ALA A 16 -6.32 -5.64 -17.24
CA ALA A 16 -7.51 -4.99 -16.69
C ALA A 16 -7.98 -5.65 -15.39
N GLU A 17 -7.85 -6.97 -15.28
CA GLU A 17 -8.07 -7.76 -14.05
C GLU A 17 -7.00 -7.55 -12.96
N GLY A 18 -5.95 -6.79 -13.27
CA GLY A 18 -4.92 -6.40 -12.33
C GLY A 18 -3.78 -7.41 -12.14
N LEU A 19 -3.64 -8.38 -13.05
CA LEU A 19 -2.54 -9.34 -12.98
C LEU A 19 -1.17 -8.67 -13.25
N PRO A 20 -0.08 -9.14 -12.61
CA PRO A 20 1.26 -8.58 -12.86
C PRO A 20 1.71 -8.77 -14.31
N LEU A 21 2.32 -7.74 -14.90
CA LEU A 21 2.76 -7.74 -16.30
C LEU A 21 3.63 -8.95 -16.67
N VAL A 22 4.54 -9.36 -15.79
CA VAL A 22 5.40 -10.54 -15.99
C VAL A 22 4.57 -11.81 -16.11
N TYR A 23 3.52 -11.95 -15.30
CA TYR A 23 2.60 -13.09 -15.35
C TYR A 23 1.77 -13.07 -16.63
N VAL A 24 1.25 -11.90 -17.02
CA VAL A 24 0.49 -11.73 -18.27
C VAL A 24 1.33 -12.14 -19.48
N ARG A 25 2.56 -11.62 -19.61
CA ARG A 25 3.46 -11.96 -20.71
C ARG A 25 3.75 -13.45 -20.80
N ARG A 26 4.01 -14.09 -19.65
CA ARG A 26 4.23 -15.54 -19.60
C ARG A 26 2.99 -16.31 -20.06
N THR A 27 1.82 -15.93 -19.54
CA THR A 27 0.56 -16.63 -19.81
C THR A 27 0.14 -16.50 -21.27
N VAL A 28 0.25 -15.31 -21.85
CA VAL A 28 -0.06 -15.08 -23.27
C VAL A 28 0.87 -15.88 -24.18
N ARG A 29 2.17 -15.95 -23.84
CA ARG A 29 3.12 -16.80 -24.56
C ARG A 29 2.75 -18.28 -24.47
N GLU A 30 2.42 -18.77 -23.28
CA GLU A 30 2.02 -20.17 -23.07
C GLU A 30 0.74 -20.52 -23.88
N MET A 31 -0.20 -19.58 -23.99
CA MET A 31 -1.39 -19.75 -24.83
C MET A 31 -1.07 -19.68 -26.34
N ALA A 32 -0.09 -18.88 -26.74
CA ALA A 32 0.41 -18.85 -28.11
C ALA A 32 1.08 -20.18 -28.50
N ASP A 33 1.91 -20.72 -27.61
CA ASP A 33 2.56 -22.01 -27.80
C ASP A 33 1.51 -23.14 -27.95
N HIS A 34 0.44 -23.13 -27.14
CA HIS A 34 -0.69 -24.07 -27.28
C HIS A 34 -1.48 -23.87 -28.57
N TYR A 35 -1.64 -22.64 -29.05
CA TYR A 35 -2.26 -22.41 -30.35
C TYR A 35 -1.43 -23.01 -31.49
N ASP A 36 -0.12 -22.80 -31.47
CA ASP A 36 0.81 -23.33 -32.48
C ASP A 36 0.81 -24.88 -32.46
N GLU A 37 0.69 -25.49 -31.27
CA GLU A 37 0.51 -26.93 -31.10
C GLU A 37 -0.78 -27.43 -31.78
N LEU A 38 -1.91 -26.77 -31.54
CA LEU A 38 -3.20 -27.11 -32.19
C LEU A 38 -3.13 -26.99 -33.72
N LEU A 39 -2.43 -25.98 -34.24
CA LEU A 39 -2.20 -25.85 -35.68
C LEU A 39 -1.32 -27.00 -36.21
N GLY A 40 -0.32 -27.42 -35.44
CA GLY A 40 0.54 -28.58 -35.76
C GLY A 40 -0.24 -29.89 -35.87
N GLU A 41 -1.29 -30.04 -35.06
CA GLU A 41 -2.25 -31.16 -35.13
C GLU A 41 -3.21 -31.08 -36.33
N ARG A 42 -3.03 -30.10 -37.22
CA ARG A 42 -3.83 -29.86 -38.44
C ARG A 42 -5.26 -29.42 -38.17
N ILE A 43 -5.52 -28.83 -37.00
CA ILE A 43 -6.80 -28.18 -36.72
C ILE A 43 -6.85 -26.85 -37.49
N ALA A 44 -7.98 -26.55 -38.12
CA ALA A 44 -8.15 -25.27 -38.81
C ALA A 44 -8.04 -24.10 -37.81
N SER A 45 -7.43 -22.99 -38.21
CA SER A 45 -7.18 -21.82 -37.34
C SER A 45 -8.41 -21.37 -36.54
N ASP A 46 -9.59 -21.31 -37.18
CA ASP A 46 -10.82 -20.87 -36.50
C ASP A 46 -11.30 -21.89 -35.46
N GLU A 47 -11.07 -23.18 -35.70
CA GLU A 47 -11.40 -24.25 -34.75
C GLU A 47 -10.40 -24.30 -33.59
N ALA A 48 -9.13 -24.01 -33.85
CA ALA A 48 -8.11 -23.87 -32.82
C ALA A 48 -8.44 -22.70 -31.87
N LEU A 49 -8.88 -21.55 -32.41
CA LEU A 49 -9.35 -20.42 -31.60
C LEU A 49 -10.60 -20.75 -30.78
N ARG A 50 -11.56 -21.49 -31.35
CA ARG A 50 -12.74 -21.97 -30.61
C ARG A 50 -12.36 -22.92 -29.48
N THR A 51 -11.36 -23.77 -29.70
CA THR A 51 -10.84 -24.73 -28.72
C THR A 51 -10.15 -24.02 -27.55
N LEU A 52 -9.37 -22.97 -27.81
CA LEU A 52 -8.78 -22.11 -26.77
C LEU A 52 -9.83 -21.33 -25.98
N GLY A 53 -10.95 -21.00 -26.62
CA GLY A 53 -12.07 -20.30 -26.03
C GLY A 53 -11.99 -18.78 -26.17
N GLU A 54 -13.05 -18.13 -25.70
CA GLU A 54 -13.15 -16.67 -25.75
C GLU A 54 -12.17 -16.01 -24.77
N PRO A 55 -11.41 -14.97 -25.19
CA PRO A 55 -10.45 -14.27 -24.34
C PRO A 55 -11.01 -13.81 -23.00
N GLU A 56 -12.29 -13.44 -22.96
CA GLU A 56 -12.99 -13.01 -21.75
C GLU A 56 -13.13 -14.14 -20.73
N VAL A 57 -13.66 -15.27 -21.17
CA VAL A 57 -13.85 -16.46 -20.33
C VAL A 57 -12.49 -16.96 -19.86
N LEU A 58 -11.50 -17.01 -20.75
CA LEU A 58 -10.15 -17.44 -20.43
C LEU A 58 -9.47 -16.50 -19.43
N ALA A 59 -9.55 -15.19 -19.62
CA ALA A 59 -9.00 -14.20 -18.68
C ALA A 59 -9.63 -14.32 -17.30
N SER A 60 -10.96 -14.48 -17.22
CA SER A 60 -11.67 -14.64 -15.95
C SER A 60 -11.24 -15.92 -15.21
N SER A 61 -11.08 -17.04 -15.94
CA SER A 61 -10.65 -18.32 -15.37
C SER A 61 -9.21 -18.27 -14.88
N ILE A 62 -8.28 -17.77 -15.71
CA ILE A 62 -6.86 -17.60 -15.35
C ILE A 62 -6.71 -16.69 -14.15
N THR A 63 -7.47 -15.59 -14.11
CA THR A 63 -7.43 -14.64 -12.98
C THR A 63 -7.93 -15.30 -11.70
N ARG A 64 -9.03 -16.06 -11.77
CA ARG A 64 -9.53 -16.84 -10.64
C ARG A 64 -8.46 -17.81 -10.16
N ASP A 65 -7.90 -18.61 -11.04
CA ASP A 65 -6.90 -19.61 -10.68
C ASP A 65 -5.65 -18.94 -10.07
N TYR A 66 -5.18 -17.84 -10.67
CA TYR A 66 -4.07 -17.06 -10.13
C TYR A 66 -4.32 -16.58 -8.70
N ARG A 67 -5.49 -15.99 -8.45
CA ARG A 67 -5.89 -15.51 -7.11
C ARG A 67 -6.03 -16.68 -6.13
N HIS A 68 -6.38 -17.88 -6.59
CA HIS A 68 -6.53 -19.06 -5.74
C HIS A 68 -5.23 -19.86 -5.51
N ARG A 69 -4.13 -19.57 -6.22
CA ARG A 69 -2.83 -20.29 -6.08
C ARG A 69 -2.19 -20.11 -4.71
N THR A 70 -2.38 -18.96 -4.05
CA THR A 70 -1.78 -18.69 -2.74
C THR A 70 -2.83 -18.66 -1.65
N TRP A 71 -2.44 -19.01 -0.42
CA TRP A 71 -3.32 -18.88 0.75
C TRP A 71 -3.81 -17.43 0.92
N LEU A 72 -2.91 -16.45 0.73
CA LEU A 72 -3.23 -15.02 0.81
C LEU A 72 -4.27 -14.59 -0.22
N GLY A 73 -4.19 -15.10 -1.45
CA GLY A 73 -5.15 -14.77 -2.49
C GLY A 73 -6.52 -15.43 -2.27
N ARG A 74 -6.56 -16.65 -1.72
CA ARG A 74 -7.80 -17.34 -1.31
C ARG A 74 -8.53 -16.63 -0.17
N HIS A 75 -7.77 -16.07 0.77
CA HIS A 75 -8.30 -15.40 1.95
C HIS A 75 -8.07 -13.89 1.89
N ALA A 76 -8.29 -13.27 0.73
CA ALA A 76 -8.06 -11.84 0.53
C ALA A 76 -8.79 -10.98 1.56
N TRP A 77 -10.00 -11.36 1.97
CA TRP A 77 -10.72 -10.63 3.02
C TRP A 77 -9.96 -10.61 4.35
N VAL A 78 -9.36 -11.74 4.78
CA VAL A 78 -8.54 -11.79 6.01
C VAL A 78 -7.33 -10.86 5.87
N VAL A 79 -6.69 -10.90 4.71
CA VAL A 79 -5.48 -10.12 4.42
C VAL A 79 -5.75 -8.61 4.42
N PHE A 80 -6.91 -8.17 3.91
CA PHE A 80 -7.24 -6.74 3.81
C PHE A 80 -8.09 -6.21 4.96
N TRP A 81 -8.69 -7.07 5.78
CA TRP A 81 -9.48 -6.63 6.94
C TRP A 81 -8.80 -6.90 8.27
N LEU A 82 -8.26 -8.10 8.46
CA LEU A 82 -7.74 -8.51 9.76
C LEU A 82 -6.25 -8.22 9.91
N LEU A 83 -5.47 -8.44 8.87
CA LEU A 83 -4.02 -8.28 8.89
C LEU A 83 -3.51 -6.82 8.98
N PRO A 84 -4.21 -5.77 8.46
CA PRO A 84 -3.79 -4.36 8.57
C PRO A 84 -3.46 -3.91 9.97
N LEU A 85 -4.29 -4.27 10.94
CA LEU A 85 -4.12 -3.84 12.31
C LEU A 85 -2.84 -4.40 12.94
N PRO A 86 -2.63 -5.73 13.06
CA PRO A 86 -1.45 -6.26 13.70
C PRO A 86 -0.16 -5.88 12.98
N ILE A 87 -0.15 -5.84 11.64
CA ILE A 87 1.04 -5.40 10.89
C ILE A 87 1.31 -3.92 11.12
N ALA A 88 0.31 -3.04 11.04
CA ALA A 88 0.51 -1.62 11.28
C ALA A 88 0.93 -1.34 12.72
N THR A 89 0.32 -1.99 13.71
CA THR A 89 0.73 -1.91 15.11
C THR A 89 2.17 -2.38 15.30
N PHE A 90 2.55 -3.52 14.72
CA PHE A 90 3.92 -4.05 14.83
C PHE A 90 4.94 -3.13 14.16
N ILE A 91 4.67 -2.63 12.95
CA ILE A 91 5.54 -1.70 12.23
C ILE A 91 5.65 -0.38 12.99
N ALA A 92 4.54 0.16 13.51
CA ALA A 92 4.54 1.37 14.31
C ALA A 92 5.39 1.22 15.56
N TYR A 93 5.23 0.10 16.27
CA TYR A 93 6.02 -0.21 17.45
C TYR A 93 7.52 -0.36 17.13
N LEU A 94 7.87 -1.04 16.03
CA LEU A 94 9.26 -1.20 15.60
C LEU A 94 9.90 0.14 15.21
N VAL A 95 9.22 0.95 14.38
CA VAL A 95 9.67 2.28 14.00
C VAL A 95 9.83 3.17 15.22
N TYR A 96 8.89 3.09 16.17
CA TYR A 96 8.94 3.80 17.43
C TYR A 96 10.19 3.44 18.23
N ILE A 97 10.41 2.15 18.53
CA ILE A 97 11.60 1.70 19.28
C ILE A 97 12.87 2.16 18.59
N LEU A 98 12.98 1.93 17.27
CA LEU A 98 14.17 2.34 16.53
C LEU A 98 14.40 3.84 16.61
N THR A 99 13.33 4.65 16.54
CA THR A 99 13.49 6.09 16.56
C THR A 99 13.83 6.61 17.95
N ILE A 100 13.16 6.14 19.00
CA ILE A 100 13.38 6.62 20.38
C ILE A 100 14.68 6.08 20.97
N GLU A 101 15.00 4.80 20.75
CA GLU A 101 16.16 4.16 21.40
C GLU A 101 17.45 4.35 20.61
N ALA A 102 17.39 4.41 19.27
CA ALA A 102 18.59 4.53 18.44
C ALA A 102 18.79 5.93 17.87
N VAL A 103 17.76 6.55 17.30
CA VAL A 103 17.91 7.79 16.54
C VAL A 103 17.91 9.03 17.44
N MET A 104 16.93 9.13 18.35
CA MET A 104 16.72 10.31 19.18
C MET A 104 17.91 10.61 20.10
N PRO A 105 18.57 9.63 20.76
CA PRO A 105 19.74 9.90 21.60
C PRO A 105 20.92 10.40 20.76
N CYS A 106 21.10 9.86 19.55
CA CYS A 106 22.14 10.33 18.63
C CYS A 106 21.91 11.78 18.21
N VAL A 107 20.65 12.18 17.98
CA VAL A 107 20.29 13.56 17.60
C VAL A 107 20.44 14.51 18.78
N ILE A 108 19.96 14.13 19.97
CA ILE A 108 20.13 14.91 21.21
C ILE A 108 21.61 15.17 21.45
N TRP A 109 22.43 14.11 21.35
CA TRP A 109 23.88 14.21 21.51
C TRP A 109 24.52 15.09 20.43
N ALA A 110 24.19 14.87 19.15
CA ALA A 110 24.77 15.62 18.03
C ALA A 110 24.37 17.11 18.02
N CYS A 111 23.15 17.43 18.47
CA CYS A 111 22.64 18.80 18.53
C CYS A 111 22.99 19.52 19.85
N GLY A 112 23.66 18.85 20.79
CA GLY A 112 23.96 19.40 22.11
C GLY A 112 22.70 19.85 22.85
N VAL A 113 21.63 19.06 22.75
CA VAL A 113 20.39 19.31 23.48
C VAL A 113 20.62 18.90 24.93
N THR A 114 20.63 19.87 25.84
CA THR A 114 20.76 19.64 27.29
C THR A 114 19.41 19.87 27.97
N GLU A 115 19.26 19.51 29.24
CA GLU A 115 18.02 19.82 29.98
C GLU A 115 17.75 21.33 30.03
N GLU A 116 18.80 22.15 30.10
CA GLU A 116 18.71 23.62 30.08
C GLU A 116 18.16 24.16 28.75
N SER A 117 18.31 23.41 27.65
CA SER A 117 17.78 23.78 26.33
C SER A 117 16.26 23.97 26.32
N PHE A 118 15.55 23.28 27.22
CA PHE A 118 14.09 23.37 27.31
C PHE A 118 13.61 24.55 28.19
N VAL A 119 14.51 25.19 28.94
CA VAL A 119 14.22 26.27 29.89
C VAL A 119 14.61 27.65 29.34
N LEU A 120 15.64 27.72 28.48
CA LEU A 120 16.34 28.96 28.13
C LEU A 120 15.68 29.88 27.06
N GLY A 121 14.42 29.68 26.71
CA GLY A 121 13.66 30.65 25.90
C GLY A 121 14.01 30.72 24.39
N PRO A 122 13.58 31.76 23.66
CA PRO A 122 13.40 31.78 22.19
C PRO A 122 14.66 31.64 21.33
N LEU A 123 15.86 31.61 21.91
CA LEU A 123 17.11 31.41 21.16
C LEU A 123 17.38 29.92 20.83
N GLU A 124 16.72 28.98 21.51
CA GLU A 124 16.87 27.53 21.30
C GLU A 124 15.71 26.91 20.48
N THR A 125 14.84 27.74 19.89
CA THR A 125 13.60 27.34 19.19
C THR A 125 13.81 26.29 18.07
N TRP A 126 14.99 26.28 17.45
CA TRP A 126 15.31 25.31 16.39
C TRP A 126 15.48 23.88 16.93
N LYS A 127 15.96 23.69 18.16
CA LYS A 127 16.07 22.36 18.80
C LYS A 127 14.69 21.76 19.05
N ILE A 128 13.75 22.59 19.52
CA ILE A 128 12.34 22.22 19.70
C ILE A 128 11.71 21.86 18.34
N ALA A 129 12.00 22.63 17.29
CA ALA A 129 11.51 22.33 15.94
C ALA A 129 12.02 20.98 15.42
N ILE A 130 13.30 20.64 15.65
CA ILE A 130 13.84 19.32 15.26
C ILE A 130 13.07 18.20 15.98
N VAL A 131 12.91 18.31 17.30
CA VAL A 131 12.17 17.32 18.10
C VAL A 131 10.74 17.15 17.61
N LEU A 132 10.05 18.26 17.29
CA LEU A 132 8.69 18.23 16.75
C LEU A 132 8.64 17.54 15.38
N VAL A 133 9.59 17.85 14.49
CA VAL A 133 9.68 17.18 13.18
C VAL A 133 9.94 15.69 13.33
N MET A 134 10.84 15.29 14.24
CA MET A 134 11.09 13.87 14.51
C MET A 134 9.83 13.18 15.02
N HIS A 135 9.08 13.82 15.92
CA HIS A 135 7.81 13.28 16.41
C HIS A 135 6.79 13.10 15.28
N LEU A 136 6.66 14.08 14.38
CA LEU A 136 5.80 13.95 13.20
C LEU A 136 6.25 12.82 12.28
N VAL A 137 7.55 12.60 12.10
CA VAL A 137 8.09 11.47 11.32
C VAL A 137 7.74 10.14 11.99
N ILE A 138 7.90 10.02 13.30
CA ILE A 138 7.53 8.80 14.07
C ILE A 138 6.05 8.47 13.88
N LEU A 139 5.18 9.47 13.84
CA LEU A 139 3.74 9.29 13.63
C LEU A 139 3.40 8.95 12.17
N ALA A 140 4.01 9.63 11.19
CA ALA A 140 3.66 9.49 9.78
C ALA A 140 4.31 8.27 9.09
N LEU A 141 5.53 7.91 9.49
CA LEU A 141 6.32 6.88 8.82
C LEU A 141 5.66 5.48 8.88
N PRO A 142 5.13 5.00 10.02
CA PRO A 142 4.46 3.70 10.08
C PRO A 142 3.23 3.63 9.17
N ILE A 143 2.49 4.73 9.06
CA ILE A 143 1.31 4.84 8.20
C ILE A 143 1.75 4.69 6.74
N ALA A 144 2.77 5.45 6.33
CA ALA A 144 3.29 5.38 4.97
C ALA A 144 3.82 3.98 4.63
N VAL A 145 4.57 3.35 5.55
CA VAL A 145 5.08 1.98 5.37
C VAL A 145 3.93 0.98 5.26
N ALA A 146 2.96 1.00 6.17
CA ALA A 146 1.82 0.09 6.14
C ALA A 146 1.06 0.23 4.82
N VAL A 147 0.72 1.46 4.43
CA VAL A 147 0.04 1.77 3.16
C VAL A 147 0.83 1.24 1.95
N ALA A 148 2.14 1.45 1.92
CA ALA A 148 3.02 0.95 0.87
C ALA A 148 3.05 -0.60 0.82
N THR A 149 3.14 -1.26 1.97
CA THR A 149 3.12 -2.72 2.09
C THR A 149 1.78 -3.29 1.62
N TYR A 150 0.65 -2.70 2.00
CA TYR A 150 -0.68 -3.13 1.55
C TYR A 150 -0.87 -2.97 0.06
N ARG A 151 -0.39 -1.84 -0.48
CA ARG A 151 -0.41 -1.60 -1.91
C ARG A 151 0.43 -2.63 -2.67
N TRP A 152 1.66 -2.86 -2.21
CA TRP A 152 2.55 -3.86 -2.80
C TRP A 152 1.91 -5.25 -2.78
N LEU A 153 1.30 -5.63 -1.65
CA LEU A 153 0.62 -6.90 -1.49
C LEU A 153 -0.59 -7.03 -2.43
N ALA A 154 -1.39 -5.97 -2.55
CA ALA A 154 -2.55 -5.98 -3.45
C ALA A 154 -2.16 -6.12 -4.93
N ILE A 155 -1.06 -5.47 -5.35
CA ILE A 155 -0.50 -5.64 -6.70
C ILE A 155 0.00 -7.08 -6.89
N ARG A 156 0.71 -7.63 -5.90
CA ARG A 156 1.22 -9.01 -5.94
C ARG A 156 0.12 -10.06 -6.00
N LEU A 157 -1.02 -9.80 -5.34
CA LEU A 157 -2.16 -10.72 -5.29
C LEU A 157 -3.16 -10.50 -6.43
N GLY A 158 -2.92 -9.56 -7.35
CA GLY A 158 -3.82 -9.24 -8.45
C GLY A 158 -5.20 -8.78 -7.98
N GLN A 159 -5.25 -8.01 -6.89
CA GLN A 159 -6.49 -7.57 -6.26
C GLN A 159 -6.89 -6.19 -6.79
N PRO A 160 -8.19 -5.96 -7.08
CA PRO A 160 -8.65 -4.65 -7.50
C PRO A 160 -8.45 -3.62 -6.37
N TRP A 161 -8.16 -2.37 -6.75
CA TRP A 161 -7.90 -1.28 -5.81
C TRP A 161 -9.08 -1.01 -4.86
N THR A 162 -10.31 -1.31 -5.28
CA THR A 162 -11.52 -1.14 -4.45
C THR A 162 -11.47 -2.00 -3.17
N ARG A 163 -10.79 -3.15 -3.21
CA ARG A 163 -10.60 -4.01 -2.03
C ARG A 163 -9.57 -3.46 -1.03
N GLN A 164 -8.79 -2.44 -1.41
CA GLN A 164 -7.84 -1.77 -0.52
C GLN A 164 -8.52 -0.66 0.31
N LEU A 165 -9.68 -0.15 -0.14
CA LEU A 165 -10.38 0.94 0.55
C LEU A 165 -10.77 0.60 2.00
N PRO A 166 -11.28 -0.59 2.32
CA PRO A 166 -11.59 -0.93 3.72
C PRO A 166 -10.35 -1.00 4.60
N ALA A 167 -9.23 -1.55 4.08
CA ALA A 167 -7.96 -1.61 4.81
C ALA A 167 -7.46 -0.20 5.14
N LEU A 168 -7.51 0.70 4.15
CA LEU A 168 -7.14 2.10 4.32
C LEU A 168 -8.06 2.83 5.30
N GLY A 169 -9.38 2.61 5.20
CA GLY A 169 -10.35 3.16 6.15
C GLY A 169 -10.11 2.67 7.57
N LEU A 170 -9.82 1.38 7.74
CA LEU A 170 -9.50 0.76 9.02
C LEU A 170 -8.20 1.32 9.61
N LEU A 171 -7.15 1.48 8.79
CA LEU A 171 -5.91 2.13 9.20
C LEU A 171 -6.15 3.58 9.60
N THR A 172 -6.94 4.32 8.81
CA THR A 172 -7.29 5.72 9.11
C THR A 172 -8.02 5.82 10.44
N PHE A 173 -9.00 4.96 10.66
CA PHE A 173 -9.72 4.88 11.93
C PHE A 173 -8.78 4.53 13.09
N TYR A 174 -7.98 3.47 12.95
CA TYR A 174 -7.02 3.04 13.95
C TYR A 174 -6.07 4.18 14.37
N PHE A 175 -5.49 4.90 13.40
CA PHE A 175 -4.60 6.01 13.68
C PHE A 175 -5.33 7.26 14.20
N ALA A 176 -6.59 7.48 13.82
CA ALA A 176 -7.40 8.57 14.37
C ALA A 176 -7.76 8.34 15.85
N VAL A 177 -7.90 7.09 16.27
CA VAL A 177 -8.18 6.73 17.68
C VAL A 177 -6.91 6.48 18.49
N THR A 178 -5.77 6.24 17.85
CA THR A 178 -4.50 6.06 18.55
C THR A 178 -4.01 7.42 19.04
N MET A 179 -3.75 7.52 20.34
CA MET A 179 -3.20 8.70 20.98
C MET A 179 -1.80 8.42 21.47
N VAL A 180 -0.96 9.43 21.32
CA VAL A 180 0.44 9.39 21.72
C VAL A 180 0.66 10.55 22.69
N GLU A 181 0.78 10.22 23.97
CA GLU A 181 1.12 11.19 25.01
C GLU A 181 2.61 11.07 25.30
N LEU A 182 3.33 12.17 25.08
CA LEU A 182 4.74 12.32 25.44
C LEU A 182 4.85 13.32 26.59
N THR A 183 5.21 12.82 27.77
CA THR A 183 5.53 13.64 28.93
C THR A 183 7.04 13.74 29.05
N TRP A 184 7.57 14.95 28.90
CA TRP A 184 9.00 15.20 29.07
C TRP A 184 9.43 15.03 30.53
N PRO A 185 10.65 14.55 30.80
CA PRO A 185 11.20 14.56 32.16
C PRO A 185 11.25 16.00 32.69
N ALA A 186 10.80 16.20 33.92
CA ALA A 186 10.79 17.51 34.56
C ALA A 186 11.10 17.36 36.06
N GLY A 187 12.24 17.90 36.48
CA GLY A 187 12.74 17.73 37.86
C GLY A 187 13.00 16.26 38.18
N ASP A 188 12.45 15.78 39.30
CA ASP A 188 12.59 14.38 39.73
C ASP A 188 11.62 13.42 39.03
N SER A 189 10.72 13.92 38.16
CA SER A 189 9.78 13.06 37.44
C SER A 189 10.44 12.49 36.19
N PRO A 190 10.53 11.15 36.03
CA PRO A 190 10.96 10.57 34.77
C PRO A 190 9.97 10.95 33.67
N GLY A 191 10.49 11.14 32.46
CA GLY A 191 9.64 11.27 31.28
C GLY A 191 8.82 10.00 31.09
N ASN A 192 7.61 10.15 30.55
CA ASN A 192 6.74 9.03 30.25
C ASN A 192 6.22 9.11 28.83
N TYR A 193 5.99 7.96 28.23
CA TYR A 193 5.39 7.84 26.92
C TYR A 193 4.24 6.83 26.98
N ILE A 194 3.04 7.29 26.66
CA ILE A 194 1.83 6.47 26.70
C ILE A 194 1.27 6.41 25.28
N ILE A 195 1.17 5.21 24.74
CA ILE A 195 0.31 4.92 23.59
C ILE A 195 -1.01 4.46 24.16
N ASP A 196 -2.07 5.22 23.91
CA ASP A 196 -3.43 4.85 24.31
C ASP A 196 -4.32 4.75 23.07
N ILE A 197 -5.40 3.97 23.18
CA ILE A 197 -6.50 3.99 22.21
C ILE A 197 -7.59 4.83 22.85
N GLY A 198 -7.70 6.07 22.38
CA GLY A 198 -8.33 7.15 23.11
C GLY A 198 -9.75 6.86 23.57
N THR A 199 -9.99 7.04 24.86
CA THR A 199 -11.27 7.50 25.38
C THR A 199 -11.44 8.99 25.04
N PHE A 200 -12.69 9.50 25.03
CA PHE A 200 -13.04 10.86 24.57
C PHE A 200 -12.20 12.00 25.17
N ASP A 201 -11.61 11.79 26.37
CA ASP A 201 -10.85 12.79 27.11
C ASP A 201 -9.48 13.13 26.48
N GLY A 202 -8.83 12.16 25.84
CA GLY A 202 -7.55 12.42 25.16
C GLY A 202 -7.71 13.21 23.84
N PHE A 203 -8.88 13.15 23.21
CA PHE A 203 -9.16 13.88 21.96
C PHE A 203 -9.20 15.40 22.20
N VAL A 204 -9.63 15.79 23.40
CA VAL A 204 -9.70 17.20 23.82
C VAL A 204 -8.30 17.78 24.07
N LYS A 205 -7.32 16.95 24.48
CA LYS A 205 -6.00 17.42 24.90
C LYS A 205 -5.02 17.66 23.75
N GLN A 206 -5.18 16.99 22.61
CA GLN A 206 -4.25 17.12 21.47
C GLN A 206 -4.93 17.18 20.08
N PRO A 207 -5.82 18.17 19.84
CA PRO A 207 -6.63 18.20 18.63
C PRO A 207 -5.78 18.38 17.36
N LEU A 208 -4.68 19.14 17.42
CA LEU A 208 -3.89 19.46 16.22
C LEU A 208 -3.09 18.25 15.72
N ALA A 209 -2.43 17.49 16.61
CA ALA A 209 -1.64 16.33 16.21
C ALA A 209 -2.52 15.24 15.59
N GLN A 210 -3.67 14.97 16.21
CA GLN A 210 -4.67 14.02 15.70
C GLN A 210 -5.28 14.48 14.37
N LEU A 211 -5.56 15.77 14.23
CA LEU A 211 -6.04 16.34 12.97
C LEU A 211 -5.00 16.16 11.86
N LEU A 212 -3.72 16.45 12.14
CA LEU A 212 -2.63 16.28 11.18
C LEU A 212 -2.46 14.81 10.78
N GLN A 213 -2.46 13.90 11.74
CA GLN A 213 -2.31 12.46 11.49
C GLN A 213 -3.49 11.90 10.67
N THR A 214 -4.71 12.27 11.02
CA THR A 214 -5.92 11.87 10.30
C THR A 214 -5.90 12.44 8.88
N THR A 215 -5.62 13.74 8.74
CA THR A 215 -5.56 14.42 7.45
C THR A 215 -4.49 13.80 6.55
N PHE A 216 -3.29 13.53 7.09
CA PHE A 216 -2.21 12.89 6.35
C PHE A 216 -2.63 11.51 5.82
N THR A 217 -3.28 10.70 6.65
CA THR A 217 -3.74 9.36 6.26
C THR A 217 -4.83 9.43 5.18
N VAL A 218 -5.77 10.36 5.31
CA VAL A 218 -6.82 10.61 4.31
C VAL A 218 -6.21 11.06 2.98
N LEU A 219 -5.23 11.99 3.01
CA LEU A 219 -4.55 12.48 1.82
C LEU A 219 -3.76 11.38 1.11
N LEU A 220 -3.03 10.54 1.86
CA LEU A 220 -2.36 9.36 1.31
C LEU A 220 -3.37 8.41 0.63
N GLY A 221 -4.49 8.18 1.31
CA GLY A 221 -5.59 7.39 0.80
C GLY A 221 -6.18 7.93 -0.51
N ALA A 222 -6.50 9.22 -0.53
CA ALA A 222 -7.02 9.91 -1.70
C ALA A 222 -6.03 9.88 -2.87
N GLY A 223 -4.73 10.10 -2.60
CA GLY A 223 -3.66 10.02 -3.60
C GLY A 223 -3.56 8.63 -4.23
N MET A 224 -3.74 7.57 -3.46
CA MET A 224 -3.77 6.20 -4.00
C MET A 224 -4.99 5.94 -4.89
N VAL A 225 -6.18 6.39 -4.46
CA VAL A 225 -7.40 6.26 -5.26
C VAL A 225 -7.26 7.02 -6.57
N TRP A 226 -6.76 8.25 -6.51
CA TRP A 226 -6.51 9.08 -7.68
C TRP A 226 -5.50 8.42 -8.65
N GLN A 227 -4.39 7.90 -8.13
CA GLN A 227 -3.41 7.20 -8.97
C GLN A 227 -3.98 5.91 -9.58
N ALA A 228 -4.83 5.18 -8.86
CA ALA A 228 -5.51 4.00 -9.38
C ALA A 228 -6.53 4.34 -10.46
N ALA A 229 -7.25 5.45 -10.31
CA ALA A 229 -8.19 5.97 -11.31
C ALA A 229 -7.46 6.40 -12.59
N ASN A 230 -6.36 7.16 -12.47
CA ASN A 230 -5.61 7.63 -13.65
C ASN A 230 -4.98 6.48 -14.43
N ARG A 231 -4.45 5.44 -13.76
CA ARG A 231 -3.94 4.25 -14.46
C ARG A 231 -4.99 3.51 -15.28
N ARG A 232 -6.27 3.63 -14.93
CA ARG A 232 -7.36 3.06 -15.74
C ARG A 232 -7.62 3.90 -16.98
N LEU A 233 -7.52 5.22 -16.87
CA LEU A 233 -7.63 6.13 -18.01
C LEU A 233 -6.49 5.92 -18.99
N ASP A 234 -5.25 5.80 -18.50
CA ASP A 234 -4.08 5.57 -19.36
C ASP A 234 -4.20 4.26 -20.15
N ARG A 235 -4.68 3.18 -19.51
CA ARG A 235 -4.92 1.88 -20.15
C ARG A 235 -6.11 1.87 -21.10
N ALA A 236 -7.03 2.82 -20.97
CA ALA A 236 -8.14 2.99 -21.90
C ALA A 236 -7.75 3.82 -23.13
N SER A 237 -6.54 4.40 -23.17
CA SER A 237 -6.07 5.14 -24.33
C SER A 237 -5.71 4.17 -25.46
N PRO A 238 -6.36 4.27 -26.64
CA PRO A 238 -6.12 3.38 -27.77
C PRO A 238 -4.68 3.45 -28.32
N GLU A 239 -3.93 4.53 -28.06
CA GLU A 239 -2.56 4.71 -28.55
C GLU A 239 -1.55 3.72 -27.94
N GLN A 240 -1.83 3.12 -26.78
CA GLN A 240 -0.92 2.11 -26.19
C GLN A 240 -1.02 0.74 -26.84
N CYS A 241 -2.07 0.46 -27.62
CA CYS A 241 -2.18 -0.80 -28.35
C CYS A 241 -1.26 -0.86 -29.57
N ASP A 242 -0.92 0.28 -30.19
CA ASP A 242 -0.13 0.28 -31.44
C ASP A 242 1.37 -0.02 -31.21
N VAL A 243 1.91 0.23 -30.02
CA VAL A 243 3.35 0.09 -29.73
C VAL A 243 3.78 -1.37 -29.46
N ALA A 244 2.83 -2.29 -29.27
CA ALA A 244 3.15 -3.71 -29.07
C ALA A 244 3.40 -4.49 -30.38
N SER A 245 3.27 -3.84 -31.54
CA SER A 245 3.33 -4.47 -32.86
C SER A 245 4.71 -4.43 -33.55
N HIS A 246 5.76 -4.00 -32.85
CA HIS A 246 7.16 -3.95 -33.34
C HIS A 246 8.11 -4.72 -32.41
#